data_AF-A0A1I5T9V9-F1
#
_entry.id   AF-A0A1I5T9V9-F1
#
_cell.length_a   1.000
_cell.length_b   1.000
_cell.length_c   1.000
_cell.angle_alpha   90.00
_cell.angle_beta   90.00
_cell.angle_gamma   90.00
#
_symmetry.space_group_name_H-M   'P 1'
#
loop_
_entity.id
_entity.type
_entity.pdbx_description
1 polymer ?
#
loop_
_entity_poly.entity_id
_entity_poly.type
_entity_poly.pdbx_seq_one_letter_code
_entity_poly.pdbx_strand_id
1 'polypeptide(L)' 'MASEARNGLRQIGGWFEPIVVRTLKRLAAERDSTHQVLLAEALNDLFEKYDLKRVADEKQRPRGGAASKARRSAEGDA' A
#
# COMPACT_ATOMS: atom_id res chain seq x y z
N MET A 1 8.27 -14.50 -18.94
CA MET A 1 9.04 -13.83 -17.88
C MET A 1 8.18 -13.75 -16.62
N ALA A 2 8.36 -14.65 -15.65
CA ALA A 2 7.61 -14.60 -14.39
C ALA A 2 8.05 -13.37 -13.60
N SER A 3 7.12 -12.48 -13.23
CA SER A 3 7.50 -11.25 -12.53
C SER A 3 8.01 -11.59 -11.13
N GLU A 4 9.25 -11.23 -10.81
CA GLU A 4 9.85 -11.31 -9.46
C GLU A 4 9.10 -10.49 -8.40
N ALA A 5 8.08 -9.71 -8.81
CA ALA A 5 7.32 -8.78 -7.98
C ALA A 5 6.59 -9.41 -6.78
N ARG A 6 6.50 -10.75 -6.69
CA ARG A 6 5.76 -11.46 -5.62
C ARG A 6 6.58 -12.53 -4.90
N ASN A 7 7.86 -12.70 -5.21
CA ASN A 7 8.70 -13.69 -4.54
C ASN A 7 8.77 -13.39 -3.05
N GLY A 8 8.37 -14.36 -2.21
CA GLY A 8 8.35 -14.23 -0.75
C GLY A 8 7.14 -13.47 -0.17
N LEU A 9 6.23 -12.93 -1.00
CA LEU A 9 5.04 -12.21 -0.52
C LEU A 9 3.80 -13.11 -0.51
N ARG A 10 2.95 -12.96 0.51
CA ARG A 10 1.65 -13.65 0.62
C ARG A 10 0.53 -12.63 0.63
N GLN A 11 -0.55 -12.92 -0.09
CA GLN A 11 -1.73 -12.06 -0.10
C GLN A 11 -2.55 -12.27 1.18
N ILE A 12 -2.94 -11.17 1.81
CA ILE A 12 -3.93 -11.12 2.88
C ILE A 12 -5.16 -10.39 2.30
N GLY A 13 -6.36 -10.93 2.53
CA GLY A 13 -7.60 -10.36 1.99
C GLY A 13 -8.84 -10.77 2.80
N GLY A 14 -9.91 -10.00 2.66
CA GLY A 14 -11.20 -10.23 3.31
C GLY A 14 -12.34 -9.57 2.52
N TRP A 15 -13.57 -9.95 2.84
CA TRP A 15 -14.77 -9.36 2.26
C TRP A 15 -15.20 -8.13 3.07
N PHE A 16 -15.44 -7.01 2.39
CA PHE A 16 -15.84 -5.75 3.00
C PHE A 16 -16.95 -5.08 2.20
N GLU A 17 -17.73 -4.25 2.88
CA GLU A 17 -18.74 -3.41 2.24
C GLU A 17 -18.12 -2.49 1.16
N PRO A 18 -18.82 -2.21 0.05
CA PRO A 18 -18.31 -1.35 -1.01
C PRO A 18 -17.88 0.03 -0.52
N ILE A 19 -18.54 0.56 0.51
CA ILE A 19 -18.21 1.86 1.09
C ILE A 19 -16.80 1.86 1.72
N VAL A 20 -16.38 0.77 2.36
CA VAL A 20 -15.05 0.62 2.97
C VAL A 20 -13.98 0.70 1.88
N VAL A 21 -14.20 -0.01 0.77
CA VAL A 21 -13.27 -0.01 -0.38
C VAL A 21 -13.18 1.38 -1.02
N ARG A 22 -14.29 2.12 -1.11
CA ARG A 22 -14.29 3.49 -1.65
C ARG A 22 -13.54 4.46 -0.74
N THR A 23 -13.76 4.36 0.57
CA THR A 23 -13.06 5.20 1.55
C THR A 23 -11.55 4.93 1.55
N LEU A 24 -11.13 3.65 1.47
CA LEU A 24 -9.71 3.29 1.39
C LEU A 24 -9.05 3.86 0.11
N LYS A 25 -9.72 3.77 -1.03
CA LYS A 25 -9.26 4.35 -2.30
C LYS A 25 -9.12 5.87 -2.22
N ARG A 26 -10.12 6.54 -1.64
CA ARG A 26 -10.11 7.99 -1.44
C ARG A 26 -8.93 8.41 -0.56
N LEU A 27 -8.73 7.74 0.57
CA LEU A 27 -7.63 8.02 1.50
C LEU A 27 -6.26 7.84 0.84
N ALA A 28 -6.09 6.79 0.02
CA ALA A 28 -4.85 6.57 -0.72
C ALA A 28 -4.57 7.71 -1.71
N ALA A 29 -5.61 8.20 -2.41
CA ALA A 29 -5.48 9.33 -3.32
C ALA A 29 -5.17 10.64 -2.58
N GLU A 30 -5.83 10.91 -1.45
CA GLU A 30 -5.58 12.11 -0.63
C GLU A 30 -4.17 12.15 -0.05
N ARG A 31 -3.58 10.99 0.26
CA ARG A 31 -2.23 10.88 0.85
C ARG A 31 -1.11 10.61 -0.17
N ASP A 32 -1.40 10.65 -1.47
CA ASP A 32 -0.49 10.22 -2.55
C ASP A 32 0.23 8.89 -2.23
N SER A 33 -0.54 7.92 -1.73
CA SER A 33 -0.03 6.63 -1.26
C SER A 33 -0.71 5.46 -1.97
N THR A 34 -0.35 4.24 -1.58
CA THR A 34 -0.98 3.02 -2.11
C THR A 34 -1.78 2.33 -1.03
N HIS A 35 -2.75 1.50 -1.43
CA HIS A 35 -3.45 0.63 -0.49
C HIS A 35 -2.50 -0.26 0.32
N GLN A 36 -1.35 -0.66 -0.23
CA GLN A 36 -0.37 -1.48 0.49
C GLN A 36 0.23 -0.73 1.68
N VAL A 37 0.56 0.56 1.51
CA VAL A 37 1.08 1.41 2.58
C VAL A 37 0.03 1.62 3.67
N LEU A 38 -1.22 1.94 3.29
CA LEU A 38 -2.31 2.11 4.26
C LEU A 38 -2.64 0.81 5.00
N LEU A 39 -2.58 -0.33 4.32
CA LEU A 39 -2.76 -1.64 4.96
C LEU A 39 -1.58 -1.98 5.88
N ALA A 40 -0.35 -1.60 5.54
CA ALA A 40 0.80 -1.78 6.41
C ALA A 40 0.65 -0.98 7.72
N GLU A 41 0.22 0.28 7.62
CA GLU A 41 -0.12 1.14 8.77
C GLU A 41 -1.20 0.46 9.63
N ALA A 42 -2.34 0.11 9.03
CA ALA A 42 -3.46 -0.51 9.76
C ALA A 42 -3.09 -1.86 10.41
N LEU A 43 -2.27 -2.69 9.76
CA LEU A 43 -1.80 -3.96 10.31
C LEU A 43 -0.85 -3.74 11.48
N ASN A 44 0.07 -2.80 11.35
CA ASN A 44 1.02 -2.50 12.43
C ASN A 44 0.30 -1.89 13.65
N ASP A 45 -0.68 -1.01 13.45
CA ASP A 45 -1.49 -0.47 14.54
C ASP A 45 -2.32 -1.57 15.23
N LEU A 46 -2.81 -2.55 14.46
CA LEU A 46 -3.46 -3.73 15.01
C LEU A 46 -2.48 -4.58 15.82
N PHE A 47 -1.26 -4.82 15.31
CA PHE A 47 -0.24 -5.58 16.02
C PHE A 47 0.18 -4.92 17.33
N GLU A 48 0.44 -3.62 17.30
CA GLU A 48 0.82 -2.83 18.47
C GLU A 48 -0.28 -2.86 19.55
N LYS A 49 -1.55 -2.81 19.15
CA LYS A 49 -2.69 -2.96 20.08
C LYS A 49 -2.68 -4.29 20.85
N TYR A 50 -2.02 -5.33 20.32
CA TYR A 50 -1.88 -6.65 20.93
C TYR A 50 -0.43 -6.92 21.39
N ASP A 51 0.37 -5.88 21.66
CA ASP A 51 1.76 -5.96 22.11
C ASP A 51 2.70 -6.72 21.14
N LEU A 52 2.33 -6.78 19.86
CA LEU A 52 3.14 -7.35 18.80
C LEU A 52 4.01 -6.27 18.13
N LYS A 53 5.13 -6.70 17.56
CA LYS A 53 6.04 -5.81 16.82
C LYS A 53 5.39 -5.33 15.52
N ARG A 54 5.70 -4.09 15.14
CA ARG A 54 5.42 -3.56 13.80
C ARG A 54 6.33 -4.27 12.78
N VAL A 55 5.76 -5.05 11.87
CA VAL A 55 6.50 -5.89 10.90
C VAL A 55 6.15 -5.61 9.44
N ALA A 56 5.06 -4.87 9.19
CA ALA A 56 4.70 -4.46 7.83
C ALA A 56 5.50 -3.22 7.40
N ASP A 57 5.91 -3.17 6.13
CA ASP A 57 6.67 -2.06 5.56
C ASP A 57 5.76 -0.90 5.12
N GLU A 58 5.67 0.12 5.97
CA GLU A 58 4.91 1.35 5.72
C GLU A 58 5.58 2.28 4.69
N LYS A 59 6.85 2.05 4.37
CA LYS A 59 7.61 2.88 3.42
C LYS A 59 7.73 2.22 2.05
N GLN A 60 7.01 1.14 1.82
CA GLN A 60 7.07 0.40 0.57
C GLN A 60 6.68 1.32 -0.58
N ARG A 61 7.67 1.68 -1.42
CA ARG A 61 7.43 2.53 -2.59
C ARG A 61 6.42 1.85 -3.52
N PRO A 62 5.53 2.62 -4.17
CA PRO A 62 4.64 2.07 -5.19
C PRO A 62 5.46 1.25 -6.19
N ARG A 63 5.05 0.02 -6.47
CA ARG A 63 5.68 -0.83 -7.51
C ARG A 63 4.75 -0.94 -8.72
N GLY A 64 5.31 -0.97 -9.93
CA GLY A 64 4.56 -1.12 -11.18
C GLY A 64 4.06 0.21 -11.77
N GLY A 65 2.91 0.20 -12.45
CA GLY A 65 2.38 1.36 -13.19
C GLY A 65 2.16 2.63 -12.35
N ALA A 66 1.88 2.49 -11.05
CA ALA A 66 1.81 3.62 -10.10
C ALA A 66 3.18 4.28 -9.87
N ALA A 67 4.26 3.48 -9.84
CA ALA A 67 5.64 3.98 -9.77
C ALA A 67 6.04 4.76 -11.04
N SER A 68 5.54 4.32 -12.21
CA SER A 68 5.78 4.99 -13.49
C SER A 68 5.12 6.37 -13.57
N LYS A 69 3.99 6.58 -12.88
CA LYS A 69 3.32 7.88 -12.82
C LYS A 69 4.05 8.84 -11.87
N ALA A 70 4.46 8.37 -10.69
CA ALA A 70 5.27 9.15 -9.75
C ALA A 70 6.63 9.59 -10.34
N ARG A 71 7.29 8.73 -11.14
CA ARG A 71 8.52 9.11 -11.87
C ARG A 71 8.26 10.15 -12.96
N ARG A 72 7.16 10.04 -13.72
CA ARG A 72 6.81 11.02 -14.76
C ARG A 72 6.46 12.41 -14.23
N SER A 73 5.81 12.49 -13.06
CA SER A 73 5.50 13.77 -12.43
C SER A 73 6.72 14.46 -11.84
N ALA A 74 7.76 13.71 -11.44
CA ALA A 74 9.00 14.26 -10.90
C ALA A 74 10.01 14.71 -11.99
N GLU A 75 9.78 14.32 -13.25
CA GLU A 75 10.71 14.55 -14.38
C GLU A 75 10.18 15.60 -15.37
N GLY A 76 9.00 16.18 -15.10
CA GLY A 76 8.37 17.22 -15.92
C GLY A 76 8.48 18.65 -15.37
N ASP A 77 9.28 18.86 -14.32
CA ASP A 77 9.50 20.16 -13.67
C ASP A 77 11.01 20.50 -13.62
N ALA A 78 11.69 20.30 -14.76
CA ALA A 78 13.08 20.66 -15.02
C ALA A 78 13.23 21.32 -16.39
#